data_AF-A0A929AUR4-F1
#
_entry.id   AF-A0A929AUR4-F1
#
_cell.length_a   1.000
_cell.length_b   1.000
_cell.length_c   1.000
_cell.angle_alpha   90.00
_cell.angle_beta   90.00
_cell.angle_gamma   90.00
#
_symmetry.space_group_name_H-M   'P 1'
#
loop_
_entity.id
_entity.type
_entity.pdbx_description
1 polymer ?
#
loop_
_entity_poly.entity_id
_entity_poly.type
_entity_poly.pdbx_seq_one_letter_code
_entity_poly.pdbx_strand_id
1 'polypeptide(L)'
;MSDEVYRKNIPEVDPTEIEDSRTAIADEHRSFLEKVMVQGGFADLYDARDFTEVVFRVMRDVMTTETADRVESELHEEAVPTDEKALQMEIAELWKDTNPIVGFLSRVRPPWHGPGIFKIDSDRFLFRVANEGGFPKNLDRDKAVKAVFSATKEELSEERIQEIAQWLPEGRVKELWDQA
;
A
#
# COMPACT_ATOMS: atom_id res chain seq x y z
N MET A 1 -20.12 8.89 -59.03
CA MET A 1 -21.05 9.59 -58.13
C MET A 1 -21.64 8.51 -57.22
N SER A 2 -21.50 8.44 -55.90
CA SER A 2 -20.64 9.08 -54.89
C SER A 2 -20.83 8.17 -53.66
N ASP A 3 -19.88 7.28 -53.36
CA ASP A 3 -19.93 6.39 -52.19
C ASP A 3 -19.41 7.13 -50.94
N GLU A 4 -20.03 8.25 -50.62
CA GLU A 4 -19.79 8.98 -49.38
C GLU A 4 -21.15 9.25 -48.76
N VAL A 5 -21.44 8.57 -47.66
CA VAL A 5 -22.16 9.04 -46.46
C VAL A 5 -22.68 7.77 -45.79
N TYR A 6 -21.92 7.14 -44.90
CA TYR A 6 -22.44 6.35 -43.75
C TYR A 6 -21.27 5.84 -42.89
N ARG A 7 -20.43 6.76 -42.39
CA ARG A 7 -19.56 6.54 -41.22
C ARG A 7 -19.42 7.85 -40.47
N LYS A 8 -20.43 8.21 -39.67
CA LYS A 8 -20.31 9.28 -38.67
C LYS A 8 -20.86 8.73 -37.37
N ASN A 9 -20.05 8.88 -36.31
CA ASN A 9 -20.22 8.39 -34.94
C ASN A 9 -19.52 7.05 -34.63
N ILE A 10 -18.21 6.99 -34.89
CA ILE A 10 -17.29 6.25 -34.03
C ILE A 10 -16.59 7.33 -33.21
N PRO A 11 -16.61 7.29 -31.86
CA PRO A 11 -15.80 8.19 -31.06
C PRO A 11 -14.35 8.01 -31.49
N GLU A 12 -13.70 9.10 -31.86
CA GLU A 12 -12.26 9.14 -32.13
C GLU A 12 -11.57 8.82 -30.80
N VAL A 13 -11.20 7.55 -30.62
CA VAL A 13 -10.32 7.14 -29.53
C VAL A 13 -8.99 7.80 -29.84
N ASP A 14 -8.65 8.84 -29.10
CA ASP A 14 -7.38 9.54 -29.22
C ASP A 14 -6.25 8.52 -28.98
N PRO A 15 -5.45 8.18 -30.00
CA PRO A 15 -4.37 7.21 -29.86
C PRO A 15 -3.20 7.75 -29.02
N THR A 16 -3.31 8.94 -28.43
CA THR A 16 -2.32 9.53 -27.52
C THR A 16 -2.60 9.37 -26.04
N GLU A 17 -3.65 8.63 -25.62
CA GLU A 17 -3.66 7.99 -24.28
C GLU A 17 -2.68 6.82 -24.22
N ILE A 18 -1.40 7.13 -24.45
CA ILE A 18 -0.29 6.29 -24.03
C ILE A 18 -0.13 6.63 -22.56
N GLU A 19 -0.47 5.72 -21.67
CA GLU A 19 0.01 5.75 -20.28
C GLU A 19 1.52 6.06 -20.34
N ASP A 20 1.91 7.27 -19.95
CA ASP A 20 3.17 7.88 -20.39
C ASP A 20 4.32 6.97 -19.96
N SER A 21 4.91 6.20 -20.89
CA SER A 21 5.94 5.21 -20.56
C SER A 21 7.17 5.85 -19.92
N ARG A 22 7.34 7.18 -20.05
CA ARG A 22 8.36 7.96 -19.33
C ARG A 22 8.03 8.12 -17.85
N THR A 23 6.74 8.18 -17.48
CA THR A 23 6.33 8.12 -16.07
C THR A 23 6.56 6.74 -15.47
N ALA A 24 6.31 5.66 -16.21
CA ALA A 24 6.60 4.29 -15.74
C ALA A 24 8.10 4.07 -15.48
N ILE A 25 8.97 4.47 -16.41
CA ILE A 25 10.45 4.40 -16.23
C ILE A 25 10.91 5.31 -15.09
N ALA A 26 10.26 6.46 -14.89
CA ALA A 26 10.57 7.35 -13.79
C ALA A 26 10.08 6.84 -12.42
N ASP A 27 9.10 5.93 -12.38
CA ASP A 27 8.59 5.31 -11.15
C ASP A 27 9.44 4.09 -10.76
N GLU A 28 9.94 3.30 -11.73
CA GLU A 28 10.79 2.12 -11.49
C GLU A 28 12.06 2.45 -10.69
N HIS A 29 12.58 3.66 -10.84
CA HIS A 29 13.81 4.11 -10.15
C HIS A 29 13.56 4.85 -8.83
N ARG A 30 12.30 5.03 -8.42
CA ARG A 30 12.00 5.68 -7.14
C ARG A 30 12.15 4.71 -5.99
N SER A 31 12.56 5.25 -4.85
CA SER A 31 12.55 4.48 -3.61
C SER A 31 11.10 4.21 -3.17
N PHE A 32 10.91 3.22 -2.28
CA PHE A 32 9.60 2.87 -1.74
C PHE A 32 8.80 4.09 -1.24
N LEU A 33 9.40 4.92 -0.38
CA LEU A 33 8.69 6.07 0.19
C LEU A 33 8.46 7.20 -0.83
N GLU A 34 9.30 7.33 -1.85
CA GLU A 34 9.07 8.27 -2.94
C GLU A 34 7.87 7.85 -3.80
N LYS A 35 7.71 6.55 -4.07
CA LYS A 35 6.52 6.00 -4.74
C LYS A 35 5.27 6.29 -3.92
N VAL A 36 5.28 5.95 -2.63
CA VAL A 36 4.15 6.21 -1.72
C VAL A 36 3.82 7.71 -1.64
N MET A 37 4.84 8.57 -1.53
CA MET A 37 4.65 10.02 -1.47
C MET A 37 3.93 10.54 -2.73
N VAL A 38 4.43 10.20 -3.92
CA VAL A 38 3.87 10.72 -5.18
C VAL A 38 2.51 10.11 -5.49
N GLN A 39 2.39 8.78 -5.38
CA GLN A 39 1.13 8.09 -5.69
C GLN A 39 0.05 8.37 -4.64
N GLY A 40 0.42 8.55 -3.37
CA GLY A 40 -0.50 8.90 -2.28
C GLY A 40 -0.85 10.39 -2.23
N GLY A 41 -0.01 11.25 -2.83
CA GLY A 41 -0.18 12.70 -2.84
C GLY A 41 0.29 13.39 -1.56
N PHE A 42 1.19 12.77 -0.81
CA PHE A 42 1.76 13.35 0.42
C PHE A 42 2.64 14.56 0.11
N ALA A 43 2.73 15.49 1.07
CA ALA A 43 3.50 16.72 0.91
C ALA A 43 5.01 16.46 0.99
N ASP A 44 5.42 15.47 1.80
CA ASP A 44 6.81 15.07 1.98
C ASP A 44 6.94 13.58 2.35
N LEU A 45 8.20 13.11 2.41
CA LEU A 45 8.55 11.72 2.72
C LEU A 45 8.25 11.33 4.18
N TYR A 46 8.17 12.30 5.10
CA TYR A 46 7.89 12.03 6.51
C TYR A 46 6.42 11.67 6.69
N ASP A 47 5.51 12.43 6.05
CA ASP A 47 4.09 12.10 6.02
C ASP A 47 3.84 10.72 5.37
N ALA A 48 4.54 10.43 4.26
CA ALA A 48 4.44 9.14 3.57
C ALA A 48 4.95 7.98 4.45
N ARG A 49 6.04 8.20 5.18
CA ARG A 49 6.61 7.25 6.15
C ARG A 49 5.62 6.95 7.27
N ASP A 50 5.17 7.98 7.98
CA ASP A 50 4.28 7.84 9.14
C ASP A 50 2.99 7.12 8.74
N PHE A 51 2.44 7.47 7.56
CA PHE A 51 1.27 6.80 7.02
C PHE A 51 1.53 5.32 6.68
N THR A 52 2.67 5.02 6.07
CA THR A 52 3.08 3.64 5.77
C THR A 52 3.17 2.80 7.04
N GLU A 53 3.81 3.33 8.10
CA GLU A 53 3.93 2.63 9.39
C GLU A 53 2.55 2.27 9.97
N VAL A 54 1.56 3.18 9.84
CA VAL A 54 0.17 2.90 10.24
C VAL A 54 -0.47 1.81 9.37
N VAL A 55 -0.38 1.91 8.04
CA VAL A 55 -0.96 0.91 7.14
C VAL A 55 -0.38 -0.48 7.44
N PHE A 56 0.95 -0.57 7.56
CA PHE A 56 1.64 -1.81 7.90
C PHE A 56 1.20 -2.35 9.26
N ARG A 57 1.04 -1.50 10.29
CA ARG A 57 0.49 -1.93 11.59
C ARG A 57 -0.89 -2.54 11.45
N VAL A 58 -1.80 -1.89 10.73
CA VAL A 58 -3.17 -2.40 10.56
C VAL A 58 -3.18 -3.68 9.71
N MET A 59 -2.29 -3.82 8.73
CA MET A 59 -2.08 -5.08 8.01
C MET A 59 -1.62 -6.20 8.95
N ARG A 60 -0.61 -5.97 9.79
CA ARG A 60 -0.14 -6.96 10.77
C ARG A 60 -1.25 -7.37 11.75
N ASP A 61 -2.10 -6.43 12.15
CA ASP A 61 -3.20 -6.69 13.09
C ASP A 61 -4.26 -7.67 12.52
N VAL A 62 -4.37 -7.82 11.20
CA VAL A 62 -5.34 -8.73 10.58
C VAL A 62 -4.76 -10.10 10.21
N MET A 63 -3.45 -10.31 10.32
CA MET A 63 -2.77 -11.57 9.95
C MET A 63 -2.12 -12.28 11.15
N THR A 64 -1.59 -13.49 10.94
CA THR A 64 -0.79 -14.18 11.98
C THR A 64 0.60 -13.57 12.08
N THR A 65 1.23 -13.72 13.26
CA THR A 65 2.64 -13.37 13.45
C THR A 65 3.53 -14.09 12.43
N GLU A 66 3.30 -15.38 12.18
CA GLU A 66 4.10 -16.15 11.23
C GLU A 66 3.99 -15.61 9.79
N THR A 67 2.80 -15.14 9.40
CA THR A 67 2.58 -14.49 8.10
C THR A 67 3.30 -13.15 8.07
N ALA A 68 3.16 -12.35 9.12
CA ALA A 68 3.84 -11.06 9.22
C ALA A 68 5.37 -11.19 9.19
N ASP A 69 5.93 -12.21 9.82
CA ASP A 69 7.38 -12.51 9.80
C ASP A 69 7.85 -12.92 8.40
N ARG A 70 7.04 -13.67 7.64
CA ARG A 70 7.35 -14.02 6.24
C ARG A 70 7.34 -12.79 5.34
N VAL A 71 6.35 -11.91 5.49
CA VAL A 71 6.29 -10.63 4.76
C VAL A 71 7.51 -9.78 5.07
N GLU A 72 7.86 -9.64 6.35
CA GLU A 72 9.06 -8.90 6.78
C GLU A 72 10.34 -9.39 6.08
N SER A 73 10.50 -10.71 5.94
CA SER A 73 11.69 -11.31 5.34
C SER A 73 11.90 -11.03 3.84
N GLU A 74 10.90 -10.45 3.17
CA GLU A 74 11.02 -10.03 1.79
C GLU A 74 11.22 -8.50 1.65
N LEU A 75 10.95 -7.71 2.70
CA LEU A 75 11.01 -6.24 2.69
C LEU A 75 12.42 -5.68 3.02
N HIS A 76 13.49 -6.23 2.46
CA HIS A 76 14.87 -5.84 2.80
C HIS A 76 15.48 -4.72 1.96
N GLU A 77 14.71 -4.09 1.09
CA GLU A 77 15.19 -2.95 0.30
C GLU A 77 15.24 -1.65 1.11
N GLU A 78 16.07 -0.69 0.67
CA GLU A 78 16.15 0.63 1.28
C GLU A 78 14.90 1.46 0.95
N ALA A 79 14.24 2.00 1.98
CA ALA A 79 13.03 2.80 1.80
C ALA A 79 13.31 4.16 1.16
N VAL A 80 14.48 4.75 1.44
CA VAL A 80 15.02 5.97 0.81
C VAL A 80 16.56 5.87 0.76
N PRO A 81 17.19 5.96 -0.42
CA PRO A 81 18.65 6.02 -0.54
C PRO A 81 19.14 7.44 -0.26
N THR A 82 19.34 7.77 1.02
CA THR A 82 19.75 9.12 1.46
C THR A 82 20.75 9.07 2.62
N ASP A 83 21.58 10.11 2.73
CA ASP A 83 22.46 10.33 3.88
C ASP A 83 21.70 10.85 5.11
N GLU A 84 20.43 11.23 4.95
CA GLU A 84 19.57 11.66 6.05
C GLU A 84 19.15 10.46 6.89
N LYS A 85 19.85 10.26 8.02
CA LYS A 85 19.64 9.15 8.95
C LYS A 85 18.19 8.96 9.42
N ALA A 86 17.38 10.01 9.41
CA ALA A 86 15.97 9.92 9.80
C ALA A 86 15.10 9.20 8.75
N LEU A 87 15.55 9.14 7.49
CA LEU A 87 14.87 8.50 6.35
C LEU A 87 15.62 7.27 5.82
N GLN A 88 16.90 7.13 6.16
CA GLN A 88 17.69 5.92 5.88
C GLN A 88 17.22 4.75 6.75
N MET A 89 16.26 3.99 6.25
CA MET A 89 15.74 2.77 6.87
C MET A 89 15.40 1.72 5.82
N GLU A 90 15.42 0.44 6.20
CA GLU A 90 14.87 -0.64 5.37
C GLU A 90 13.34 -0.63 5.42
N ILE A 91 12.68 -1.12 4.37
CA ILE A 91 11.22 -1.27 4.37
C ILE A 91 10.76 -2.23 5.49
N ALA A 92 11.59 -3.22 5.85
CA ALA A 92 11.39 -4.10 6.99
C ALA A 92 11.36 -3.34 8.33
N GLU A 93 12.06 -2.21 8.47
CA GLU A 93 12.00 -1.38 9.67
C GLU A 93 10.66 -0.64 9.76
N LEU A 94 10.13 -0.14 8.64
CA LEU A 94 8.76 0.39 8.56
C LEU A 94 7.73 -0.69 8.93
N TRP A 95 7.98 -1.93 8.50
CA TRP A 95 7.13 -3.07 8.81
C TRP A 95 7.21 -3.53 10.28
N LYS A 96 8.25 -3.20 11.05
CA LYS A 96 8.36 -3.66 12.45
C LYS A 96 7.58 -2.82 13.46
N ASP A 97 7.26 -1.58 13.11
CA ASP A 97 6.81 -0.53 14.05
C ASP A 97 7.94 -0.10 15.02
N THR A 98 8.26 1.19 15.00
CA THR A 98 9.25 1.81 15.88
C THR A 98 8.74 2.07 17.29
N ASN A 99 7.50 1.69 17.65
CA ASN A 99 6.94 1.94 18.99
C ASN A 99 7.29 0.82 20.01
N PRO A 100 8.20 1.07 20.97
CA PRO A 100 8.78 0.05 21.87
C PRO A 100 7.79 -0.55 22.90
N ILE A 101 6.55 -0.08 22.98
CA ILE A 101 5.55 -0.58 23.94
C ILE A 101 4.91 -1.91 23.49
N VAL A 102 4.92 -2.21 22.18
CA VAL A 102 4.30 -3.43 21.63
C VAL A 102 5.30 -4.53 21.25
N GLY A 103 6.60 -4.25 21.27
CA GLY A 103 7.67 -5.17 20.83
C GLY A 103 7.82 -6.48 21.62
N PHE A 104 7.02 -6.72 22.67
CA PHE A 104 7.10 -7.93 23.49
C PHE A 104 5.76 -8.62 23.81
N LEU A 105 4.62 -8.15 23.28
CA LEU A 105 3.32 -8.80 23.51
C LEU A 105 2.80 -9.66 22.34
N SER A 106 3.54 -9.76 21.22
CA SER A 106 3.06 -10.51 20.03
C SER A 106 3.39 -12.02 20.04
N ARG A 107 4.22 -12.52 20.96
CA ARG A 107 4.68 -13.92 20.91
C ARG A 107 3.64 -14.95 21.43
N VAL A 108 2.52 -14.49 21.99
CA VAL A 108 1.39 -15.32 22.46
C VAL A 108 0.05 -14.64 22.15
N ARG A 109 -0.15 -14.13 20.93
CA ARG A 109 -1.49 -13.77 20.47
C ARG A 109 -1.97 -14.88 19.54
N PRO A 110 -3.05 -15.61 19.89
CA PRO A 110 -3.62 -16.60 18.99
C PRO A 110 -3.94 -15.95 17.63
N PRO A 111 -3.71 -16.67 16.52
CA PRO A 111 -4.06 -16.16 15.20
C PRO A 111 -5.54 -15.79 15.16
N TRP A 112 -5.86 -14.65 14.56
CA TRP A 112 -7.22 -14.12 14.38
C TRP A 112 -8.02 -14.93 13.34
N HIS A 113 -7.98 -16.26 13.44
CA HIS A 113 -8.79 -17.18 12.66
C HIS A 113 -9.56 -18.13 13.59
N GLY A 114 -10.77 -17.68 13.94
CA GLY A 114 -11.82 -18.46 14.57
C GLY A 114 -13.17 -17.79 14.30
N PRO A 115 -14.29 -18.53 14.26
CA PRO A 115 -15.61 -17.97 14.01
C PRO A 115 -16.08 -17.22 15.26
N GLY A 116 -15.70 -15.93 15.40
CA GLY A 116 -16.15 -15.11 16.52
C GLY A 116 -15.63 -13.67 16.56
N ILE A 117 -16.58 -12.74 16.54
CA ILE A 117 -16.63 -11.40 17.19
C ILE A 117 -15.58 -10.30 16.83
N PHE A 118 -14.47 -10.57 16.13
CA PHE A 118 -13.44 -9.56 15.83
C PHE A 118 -13.00 -9.47 14.36
N LYS A 119 -13.93 -9.61 13.41
CA LYS A 119 -13.64 -9.25 12.01
C LYS A 119 -13.42 -7.73 11.94
N ILE A 120 -12.17 -7.28 11.79
CA ILE A 120 -11.93 -5.92 11.28
C ILE A 120 -12.51 -5.95 9.87
N ASP A 121 -13.62 -5.26 9.66
CA ASP A 121 -14.16 -5.03 8.33
C ASP A 121 -13.34 -3.93 7.62
N SER A 122 -13.54 -3.81 6.31
CA SER A 122 -12.85 -2.79 5.51
C SER A 122 -13.02 -1.37 6.07
N ASP A 123 -14.20 -1.05 6.61
CA ASP A 123 -14.47 0.28 7.19
C ASP A 123 -13.61 0.53 8.43
N ARG A 124 -13.49 -0.47 9.32
CA ARG A 124 -12.66 -0.36 10.53
C ARG A 124 -11.17 -0.31 10.19
N PHE A 125 -10.72 -1.05 9.19
CA PHE A 125 -9.34 -0.96 8.70
C PHE A 125 -9.04 0.47 8.25
N LEU A 126 -9.85 0.99 7.32
CA LEU A 126 -9.67 2.31 6.73
C LEU A 126 -9.87 3.43 7.76
N PHE A 127 -10.77 3.24 8.72
CA PHE A 127 -10.94 4.14 9.85
C PHE A 127 -9.68 4.21 10.71
N ARG A 128 -9.07 3.06 11.04
CA ARG A 128 -7.83 3.04 11.83
C ARG A 128 -6.69 3.73 11.10
N VAL A 129 -6.52 3.44 9.80
CA VAL A 129 -5.52 4.11 8.96
C VAL A 129 -5.69 5.63 8.97
N ALA A 130 -6.91 6.12 8.79
CA ALA A 130 -7.18 7.56 8.77
C ALA A 130 -7.00 8.27 10.12
N ASN A 131 -7.16 7.56 11.24
CA ASN A 131 -7.17 8.19 12.57
C ASN A 131 -5.88 7.98 13.37
N GLU A 132 -5.07 6.96 13.08
CA GLU A 132 -3.87 6.63 13.86
C GLU A 132 -2.61 7.38 13.43
N GLY A 133 -2.59 8.01 12.24
CA GLY A 133 -1.38 8.63 11.66
C GLY A 133 -1.42 10.15 11.48
N GLY A 134 -2.37 10.85 12.11
CA GLY A 134 -2.52 12.29 11.85
C GLY A 134 -2.84 12.63 10.40
N PHE A 135 -3.45 11.69 9.66
CA PHE A 135 -3.66 11.75 8.23
C PHE A 135 -4.29 13.08 7.78
N PRO A 136 -3.68 13.81 6.83
CA PRO A 136 -4.20 15.08 6.36
C PRO A 136 -5.64 14.95 5.84
N LYS A 137 -6.55 15.78 6.36
CA LYS A 137 -7.99 15.71 6.03
C LYS A 137 -8.32 15.99 4.56
N ASN A 138 -7.38 16.58 3.82
CA ASN A 138 -7.49 16.91 2.42
C ASN A 138 -6.99 15.80 1.47
N LEU A 139 -6.38 14.74 1.99
CA LEU A 139 -5.92 13.62 1.18
C LEU A 139 -7.00 12.56 1.02
N ASP A 140 -7.01 11.95 -0.17
CA ASP A 140 -7.86 10.79 -0.42
C ASP A 140 -7.23 9.57 0.24
N ARG A 141 -7.87 9.10 1.31
CA ARG A 141 -7.46 7.93 2.08
C ARG A 141 -7.31 6.69 1.22
N ASP A 142 -8.25 6.43 0.32
CA ASP A 142 -8.26 5.21 -0.48
C ASP A 142 -7.11 5.23 -1.48
N LYS A 143 -6.83 6.41 -2.08
CA LYS A 143 -5.65 6.63 -2.92
C LYS A 143 -4.35 6.42 -2.15
N ALA A 144 -4.24 6.95 -0.93
CA ALA A 144 -3.06 6.79 -0.09
C ALA A 144 -2.82 5.33 0.33
N VAL A 145 -3.87 4.60 0.72
CA VAL A 145 -3.78 3.17 1.03
C VAL A 145 -3.37 2.37 -0.21
N LYS A 146 -3.96 2.66 -1.36
CA LYS A 146 -3.60 2.02 -2.63
C LYS A 146 -2.14 2.25 -2.99
N ALA A 147 -1.61 3.46 -2.77
CA ALA A 147 -0.21 3.77 -3.01
C ALA A 147 0.75 2.92 -2.15
N VAL A 148 0.43 2.75 -0.85
CA VAL A 148 1.20 1.86 0.01
C VAL A 148 1.11 0.41 -0.48
N PHE A 149 -0.08 -0.06 -0.85
CA PHE A 149 -0.26 -1.42 -1.38
C PHE A 149 0.52 -1.65 -2.68
N SER A 150 0.49 -0.70 -3.61
CA SER A 150 1.21 -0.78 -4.89
C SER A 150 2.71 -0.89 -4.64
N ALA A 151 3.26 0.07 -3.88
CA ALA A 151 4.68 0.06 -3.53
C ALA A 151 5.07 -1.23 -2.80
N THR A 152 4.23 -1.73 -1.88
CA THR A 152 4.53 -2.98 -1.14
C THR A 152 4.55 -4.20 -2.04
N LYS A 153 3.66 -4.30 -3.02
CA LYS A 153 3.62 -5.45 -3.92
C LYS A 153 4.87 -5.54 -4.79
N GLU A 154 5.44 -4.41 -5.18
CA GLU A 154 6.66 -4.37 -5.98
C GLU A 154 7.86 -4.99 -5.23
N GLU A 155 7.84 -4.95 -3.90
CA GLU A 155 8.88 -5.49 -3.01
C GLU A 155 8.65 -6.95 -2.61
N LEU A 156 7.51 -7.55 -3.01
CA LEU A 156 7.10 -8.87 -2.55
C LEU A 156 7.01 -9.87 -3.70
N SER A 157 7.29 -11.12 -3.39
CA SER A 157 7.00 -12.23 -4.30
C SER A 157 5.49 -12.42 -4.48
N GLU A 158 5.09 -12.95 -5.63
CA GLU A 158 3.70 -13.29 -5.93
C GLU A 158 3.05 -14.20 -4.87
N GLU A 159 3.84 -15.12 -4.28
CA GLU A 159 3.36 -15.99 -3.21
C GLU A 159 3.00 -15.19 -1.96
N ARG A 160 3.82 -14.19 -1.59
CA ARG A 160 3.56 -13.29 -0.46
C ARG A 160 2.41 -12.33 -0.73
N ILE A 161 2.29 -11.82 -1.96
CA ILE A 161 1.15 -10.98 -2.36
C ILE A 161 -0.17 -11.75 -2.20
N GLN A 162 -0.22 -13.00 -2.66
CA GLN A 162 -1.40 -13.85 -2.55
C GLN A 162 -1.70 -14.24 -1.11
N GLU A 163 -0.66 -14.52 -0.31
CA GLU A 163 -0.78 -14.83 1.11
C GLU A 163 -1.40 -13.65 1.87
N ILE A 164 -0.89 -12.42 1.69
CA ILE A 164 -1.47 -11.20 2.30
C ILE A 164 -2.93 -11.05 1.91
N ALA A 165 -3.29 -11.27 0.64
CA ALA A 165 -4.64 -11.09 0.13
C ALA A 165 -5.69 -11.98 0.83
N GLN A 166 -5.27 -13.11 1.44
CA GLN A 166 -6.15 -14.00 2.20
C GLN A 166 -6.51 -13.44 3.59
N TRP A 167 -5.68 -12.54 4.13
CA TRP A 167 -5.86 -11.94 5.45
C TRP A 167 -6.57 -10.58 5.40
N LEU A 168 -6.51 -9.89 4.26
CA LEU A 168 -7.15 -8.58 4.12
C LEU A 168 -8.68 -8.67 4.24
N PRO A 169 -9.33 -7.70 4.94
CA PRO A 169 -10.78 -7.66 5.03
C PRO A 169 -11.46 -7.58 3.66
N GLU A 170 -12.53 -8.36 3.49
CA GLU A 170 -13.40 -8.28 2.31
C GLU A 170 -13.97 -6.87 2.09
N GLY A 171 -14.28 -6.56 0.84
CA GLY A 171 -14.82 -5.26 0.41
C GLY A 171 -13.71 -4.28 0.02
N ARG A 172 -13.85 -3.02 0.43
CA ARG A 172 -13.04 -1.92 -0.11
C ARG A 172 -11.53 -2.10 0.07
N VAL A 173 -11.05 -2.64 1.18
CA VAL A 173 -9.62 -2.86 1.40
C VAL A 173 -9.07 -3.89 0.43
N LYS A 174 -9.78 -5.02 0.26
CA LYS A 174 -9.41 -6.04 -0.72
C LYS A 174 -9.48 -5.51 -2.15
N GLU A 175 -10.49 -4.72 -2.50
CA GLU A 175 -10.56 -4.04 -3.80
C GLU A 175 -9.36 -3.13 -4.06
N LEU A 176 -8.95 -2.34 -3.06
CA LEU A 176 -7.78 -1.48 -3.16
C LEU A 176 -6.51 -2.31 -3.33
N TRP A 177 -6.39 -3.42 -2.61
CA TRP A 177 -5.28 -4.36 -2.78
C TRP A 177 -5.27 -4.93 -4.19
N ASP A 178 -6.38 -5.46 -4.70
CA ASP A 178 -6.43 -6.08 -6.02
C ASP A 178 -6.21 -5.08 -7.16
N GLN A 179 -6.59 -3.81 -6.97
CA GLN A 179 -6.38 -2.73 -7.95
C GLN A 179 -4.99 -2.09 -7.89
N ALA A 180 -4.26 -2.30 -6.79
CA ALA A 180 -2.91 -1.80 -6.57
C ALA A 180 -1.89 -2.60 -7.38
#